data_AF-Q31MD0-F1
#
_entry.id   AF-Q31MD0-F1
#
_cell.length_a   1.000
_cell.length_b   1.000
_cell.length_c   1.000
_cell.angle_alpha   90.00
_cell.angle_beta   90.00
_cell.angle_gamma   90.00
#
_symmetry.space_group_name_H-M   'P 1'
#
loop_
_entity.id
_entity.type
_entity.pdbx_description
1 polymer ?
#
loop_
_entity_poly.entity_id
_entity_poly.type
_entity_poly.pdbx_seq_one_letter_code
_entity_poly.pdbx_strand_id
1 'polypeptide(L)' 'MKHDKDRHSAAMAMLEPTVTPHRDRPRFGFNETAEKLNGRLAMLAFVTLIAFELTTHEGFLHWLGLV' A
#
# COMPACT_ATOMS: atom_id res chain seq x y z
N MET A 1 2.42 6.89 -48.69
CA MET A 1 3.41 6.56 -47.63
C MET A 1 3.65 7.68 -46.61
N LYS A 2 3.39 8.97 -46.90
CA LYS A 2 3.52 10.04 -45.90
C LYS A 2 2.36 10.15 -44.90
N HIS A 3 1.16 9.68 -45.29
CA HIS A 3 -0.12 9.82 -44.56
C HIS A 3 -0.38 8.77 -43.45
N ASP A 4 0.53 7.81 -43.30
CA ASP A 4 0.47 6.82 -42.23
C ASP A 4 1.36 7.20 -41.04
N LYS A 5 2.43 7.98 -41.27
CA LYS A 5 3.43 8.34 -40.25
C LYS A 5 2.95 9.45 -39.30
N ASP A 6 2.21 10.40 -39.84
CA ASP A 6 1.46 11.48 -39.20
C ASP A 6 0.37 10.97 -38.24
N ARG A 7 -0.34 9.88 -38.59
CA ARG A 7 -1.32 9.27 -37.69
C ARG A 7 -0.67 8.58 -36.50
N HIS A 8 0.48 7.94 -36.71
CA HIS A 8 1.27 7.36 -35.63
C HIS A 8 1.87 8.44 -34.70
N SER A 9 2.36 9.57 -35.22
CA SER A 9 2.87 10.68 -34.37
C SER A 9 1.76 11.40 -33.58
N ALA A 10 0.57 11.59 -34.16
CA ALA A 10 -0.57 12.19 -33.46
C ALA A 10 -1.11 11.28 -32.34
N ALA A 11 -1.11 9.97 -32.55
CA ALA A 11 -1.50 9.00 -31.52
C ALA A 11 -0.49 8.96 -30.35
N MET A 12 0.82 9.08 -30.62
CA MET A 12 1.85 9.09 -29.58
C MET A 12 1.79 10.35 -28.70
N ALA A 13 1.45 11.51 -29.27
CA ALA A 13 1.30 12.76 -28.52
C ALA A 13 0.06 12.77 -27.59
N MET A 14 -0.96 11.96 -27.88
CA MET A 14 -2.18 11.86 -27.06
C MET A 14 -2.06 10.85 -25.91
N LEU A 15 -1.04 9.98 -25.95
CA LEU A 15 -0.76 8.99 -24.91
C LEU A 15 0.21 9.49 -23.84
N GLU A 16 0.76 10.70 -23.99
CA GLU A 16 1.64 11.30 -22.99
C GLU A 16 0.82 11.89 -21.83
N PRO A 17 1.00 11.41 -20.59
CA PRO A 17 0.36 12.01 -19.43
C PRO A 17 0.96 13.40 -19.18
N THR A 18 0.21 14.46 -19.51
CA THR A 18 0.60 15.88 -19.33
C THR A 18 0.80 16.26 -17.85
N VAL A 19 0.27 15.47 -16.91
CA VAL A 19 0.41 15.70 -15.47
C VAL A 19 1.30 14.62 -14.87
N THR A 20 2.57 14.93 -14.67
CA THR A 20 3.41 14.16 -13.75
C THR A 20 2.89 14.39 -12.34
N PRO A 21 2.36 13.38 -11.63
CA PRO A 21 1.90 13.56 -10.26
C PRO A 21 3.11 14.00 -9.43
N HIS A 22 3.02 15.20 -8.85
CA HIS A 22 4.01 15.71 -7.92
C HIS A 22 3.92 14.87 -6.66
N ARG A 23 4.64 13.73 -6.64
CA ARG A 23 4.77 12.90 -5.45
C ARG A 23 5.52 13.74 -4.43
N ASP A 24 4.79 14.21 -3.43
CA ASP A 24 5.41 14.80 -2.25
C ASP A 24 6.48 13.84 -1.73
N ARG A 25 7.67 14.39 -1.48
CA ARG A 25 8.80 13.58 -1.01
C ARG A 25 8.34 12.79 0.22
N PRO A 26 8.70 11.50 0.33
CA PRO A 26 8.32 10.69 1.49
C PRO A 26 8.81 11.40 2.75
N ARG A 27 7.87 12.02 3.47
CA ARG A 27 8.15 12.75 4.70
C ARG A 27 8.22 11.72 5.82
N PHE A 28 9.38 11.56 6.43
CA PHE A 28 9.50 10.76 7.64
C PHE A 28 8.63 11.36 8.75
N GLY A 29 7.87 10.51 9.45
CA GLY A 29 6.95 10.91 10.53
C GLY A 29 5.52 10.37 10.33
N PHE A 30 4.59 10.90 11.12
CA PHE A 30 3.17 10.60 10.98
C PHE A 30 2.62 11.33 9.75
N ASN A 31 2.44 10.59 8.68
CA ASN A 31 1.82 11.04 7.43
C ASN A 31 0.69 10.09 7.06
N GLU A 32 -0.23 10.52 6.20
CA GLU A 32 -1.42 9.74 5.82
C GLU A 32 -1.07 8.34 5.25
N THR A 33 0.06 8.21 4.56
CA THR A 33 0.52 6.90 4.06
C THR A 33 0.96 5.99 5.20
N ALA A 34 1.70 6.53 6.17
CA ALA A 34 2.16 5.80 7.36
C ALA A 34 0.98 5.39 8.25
N GLU A 35 -0.01 6.25 8.42
CA GLU A 35 -1.24 5.94 9.17
C GLU A 35 -2.02 4.79 8.53
N LYS A 36 -2.22 4.85 7.21
CA LYS A 36 -2.89 3.77 6.46
C LYS A 36 -2.10 2.46 6.53
N LEU A 37 -0.77 2.52 6.42
CA LEU A 37 0.09 1.34 6.51
C LEU A 37 0.02 0.73 7.92
N ASN A 38 0.20 1.54 8.96
CA ASN A 38 0.16 1.10 10.35
C ASN A 38 -1.20 0.53 10.73
N GLY A 39 -2.30 1.17 10.30
CA GLY A 39 -3.64 0.66 10.52
C GLY A 39 -3.87 -0.72 9.90
N ARG A 40 -3.37 -0.97 8.68
CA ARG A 40 -3.44 -2.29 8.04
C ARG A 40 -2.63 -3.33 8.79
N LEU A 41 -1.41 -2.98 9.20
CA LEU A 41 -0.57 -3.87 10.00
C LEU A 41 -1.25 -4.23 11.32
N ALA A 42 -1.92 -3.26 11.96
CA ALA A 42 -2.69 -3.51 13.19
C ALA A 42 -3.88 -4.44 12.95
N MET A 43 -4.64 -4.27 11.86
CA MET A 43 -5.74 -5.19 11.51
C MET A 43 -5.24 -6.61 11.29
N LEU A 44 -4.12 -6.78 10.57
CA LEU A 44 -3.51 -8.10 10.36
C LEU A 44 -3.04 -8.71 11.69
N ALA A 45 -2.31 -7.95 12.50
CA ALA A 45 -1.83 -8.41 13.80
C ALA A 45 -2.99 -8.85 14.70
N PHE A 46 -4.08 -8.08 14.74
CA PHE A 46 -5.26 -8.41 15.54
C PHE A 46 -5.94 -9.71 15.09
N VAL A 47 -6.16 -9.89 13.77
CA VAL A 47 -6.76 -11.12 13.25
C VAL A 47 -5.84 -12.32 13.46
N THR A 48 -4.54 -12.17 13.25
CA THR A 48 -3.55 -13.23 13.52
C THR A 48 -3.51 -13.59 15.00
N LEU A 49 -3.62 -12.61 15.90
CA LEU A 49 -3.66 -12.84 17.33
C LEU A 49 -4.87 -13.68 17.74
N ILE A 50 -6.06 -13.34 17.23
CA ILE A 50 -7.27 -14.13 17.46
C ILE A 50 -7.09 -15.56 16.93
N ALA A 51 -6.59 -15.70 15.70
CA ALA A 51 -6.35 -17.03 15.12
C ALA A 51 -5.34 -17.84 15.96
N PHE A 52 -4.30 -17.19 16.47
CA PHE A 52 -3.31 -17.81 17.34
C PHE A 52 -3.97 -18.36 18.61
N GLU A 53 -4.71 -17.52 19.35
CA GLU A 53 -5.38 -17.92 20.60
C GLU A 53 -6.37 -19.07 20.40
N LEU A 54 -7.08 -19.10 19.26
CA LEU A 54 -7.98 -20.20 18.92
C LEU A 54 -7.23 -21.51 18.62
N THR A 55 -6.02 -21.44 18.05
CA THR A 55 -5.22 -22.63 17.73
C THR A 55 -4.49 -23.18 18.94
N THR A 56 -3.94 -22.31 19.78
CA THR A 56 -3.18 -22.68 20.99
C THR A 56 -4.06 -22.99 22.18
N HIS A 57 -5.30 -22.51 22.18
CA HIS A 57 -6.23 -22.54 23.32
C HIS A 57 -5.71 -21.85 24.57
N GLU A 58 -4.69 -21.00 24.42
CA GLU A 58 -4.11 -20.20 25.50
C GLU A 58 -3.95 -18.75 25.05
N GLY A 59 -4.19 -17.82 25.98
CA GLY A 59 -4.09 -16.38 25.70
C GLY A 59 -2.67 -15.98 25.34
N PHE A 60 -2.52 -15.02 24.42
CA PHE A 60 -1.20 -14.62 23.94
C PHE A 60 -0.28 -14.08 25.06
N LEU A 61 -0.85 -13.40 26.05
CA LEU A 61 -0.09 -12.88 27.20
C LEU A 61 0.42 -14.01 28.12
N HIS A 62 -0.33 -15.09 28.26
CA HIS A 62 0.09 -16.28 29.00
C HIS A 62 1.23 -16.99 28.25
N TRP A 63 1.13 -17.08 26.91
CA TRP A 63 2.21 -17.59 26.08
C TRP A 63 3.52 -16.78 26.20
N LEU A 64 3.43 -15.46 26.40
CA LEU A 64 4.58 -14.60 26.70
C LEU A 64 5.10 -14.72 28.15
N GLY A 65 4.41 -15.45 29.03
CA GLY A 65 4.77 -15.60 30.45
C GLY A 65 4.54 -14.32 31.28
N LEU A 66 3.65 -13.44 30.81
CA LEU A 66 3.38 -12.15 31.47
C LEU A 66 2.21 -12.23 32.47
N VAL A 67 1.43 -13.30 32.43
CA VAL A 67 0.30 -13.62 33.31
C VAL A 67 0.24 -15.12 33.54
#